data_AF-W7CVN9-F1
#
_entry.id   AF-W7CVN9-F1
#
_cell.length_a   1.000
_cell.length_b   1.000
_cell.length_c   1.000
_cell.angle_alpha   90.00
_cell.angle_beta   90.00
_cell.angle_gamma   90.00
#
_symmetry.space_group_name_H-M   'P 1'
#
loop_
_entity.id
_entity.type
_entity.pdbx_description
1 polymer ?
#
loop_
_entity_poly.entity_id
_entity_poly.type
_entity_poly.pdbx_seq_one_letter_code
_entity_poly.pdbx_strand_id
1 'polypeptide(L)'
;MQDELTAIGKLVGKEQEAKDWLADFDKKAAKAREEIKGAIAPDATVGLYEGDDKNFYVFGDNWGRGGQVLYNALQLKAPQKIQDQVIKGDGYKQLSLEVLPDFAADYMFVTRFKHGDSRNGALDEIEQSSIWKDLPAYKAKHIYTMDFDEMYNYDPIAIEGQMEIMVNKITGNE
;
A
#
# COMPACT_ATOMS: atom_id res chain seq x y z
N MET A 1 -0.95 -7.03 12.62
CA MET A 1 -0.48 -5.86 13.41
C MET A 1 -1.14 -5.74 14.78
N GLN A 2 -2.44 -5.43 14.93
CA GLN A 2 -3.01 -5.18 16.28
C GLN A 2 -2.88 -6.39 17.22
N ASP A 3 -3.27 -7.57 16.74
CA ASP A 3 -3.13 -8.83 17.49
C ASP A 3 -1.68 -9.19 17.79
N GLU A 4 -0.79 -8.92 16.82
CA GLU A 4 0.64 -9.19 16.92
C GLU A 4 1.30 -8.30 18.00
N LEU A 5 1.02 -7.00 17.98
CA LEU A 5 1.53 -6.07 18.98
C LEU A 5 0.97 -6.39 20.37
N THR A 6 -0.32 -6.77 20.45
CA THR A 6 -0.94 -7.21 21.70
C THR A 6 -0.27 -8.47 22.24
N ALA A 7 0.02 -9.44 21.37
CA ALA A 7 0.70 -10.68 21.75
C ALA A 7 2.14 -10.42 22.21
N ILE A 8 2.89 -9.56 21.52
CA ILE A 8 4.24 -9.15 21.91
C ILE A 8 4.20 -8.44 23.26
N GLY A 9 3.29 -7.47 23.43
CA GLY A 9 3.09 -6.77 24.70
C GLY A 9 2.85 -7.75 25.85
N LYS A 10 1.98 -8.73 25.67
CA LYS A 10 1.76 -9.79 26.67
C LYS A 10 3.00 -10.64 26.93
N LEU A 11 3.73 -11.01 25.89
CA LEU A 11 4.93 -11.84 26.01
C LEU A 11 6.03 -11.16 26.83
N VAL A 12 6.18 -9.84 26.69
CA VAL A 12 7.25 -9.08 27.35
C VAL A 12 6.79 -8.30 28.59
N GLY A 13 5.54 -8.46 29.02
CA GLY A 13 4.97 -7.76 30.18
C GLY A 13 4.79 -6.25 29.97
N LYS A 14 4.42 -5.87 28.74
CA LYS A 14 4.26 -4.50 28.21
C LYS A 14 2.88 -4.29 27.59
N GLU A 15 1.84 -4.91 28.17
CA GLU A 15 0.47 -4.83 27.65
C GLU A 15 -0.10 -3.42 27.66
N GLN A 16 0.29 -2.59 28.64
CA GLN A 16 -0.20 -1.22 28.73
C GLN A 16 0.40 -0.36 27.62
N GLU A 17 1.71 -0.47 27.39
CA GLU A 17 2.39 0.24 26.30
C GLU A 17 1.85 -0.17 24.93
N ALA A 18 1.57 -1.46 24.73
CA ALA A 18 0.92 -1.93 23.50
C ALA A 18 -0.47 -1.31 23.30
N LYS A 19 -1.30 -1.27 24.35
CA LYS A 19 -2.64 -0.65 24.30
C LYS A 19 -2.58 0.84 24.04
N ASP A 20 -1.67 1.55 24.70
CA ASP A 20 -1.52 3.00 24.57
C ASP A 20 -1.08 3.36 23.15
N TRP A 21 -0.14 2.61 22.59
CA TRP A 21 0.30 2.79 21.21
C TRP A 21 -0.85 2.53 20.21
N LEU A 22 -1.61 1.44 20.38
CA LEU A 22 -2.76 1.14 19.51
C LEU A 22 -3.80 2.26 19.54
N ALA A 23 -4.11 2.79 20.74
CA ALA A 23 -5.06 3.89 20.89
C ALA A 23 -4.54 5.20 20.25
N ASP A 24 -3.23 5.46 20.29
CA ASP A 24 -2.63 6.60 19.61
C ASP A 24 -2.65 6.42 18.08
N PHE A 25 -2.29 5.24 17.60
CA PHE A 25 -2.32 4.90 16.18
C PHE A 25 -3.74 5.05 15.60
N ASP A 26 -4.77 4.58 16.31
CA ASP A 26 -6.17 4.73 15.88
C ASP A 26 -6.59 6.21 15.77
N LYS A 27 -6.09 7.09 16.66
CA LYS A 27 -6.32 8.54 16.57
C LYS A 27 -5.61 9.15 15.37
N LYS A 28 -4.35 8.78 15.12
CA LYS A 28 -3.59 9.22 13.94
C LYS A 28 -4.27 8.77 12.66
N ALA A 29 -4.70 7.51 12.59
CA ALA A 29 -5.45 6.97 11.46
C ALA A 29 -6.78 7.72 11.24
N ALA A 30 -7.53 8.04 12.30
CA ALA A 30 -8.74 8.84 12.19
C ALA A 30 -8.46 10.25 11.63
N LYS A 31 -7.41 10.91 12.10
CA LYS A 31 -6.99 12.22 11.57
C LYS A 31 -6.58 12.12 10.10
N ALA A 32 -5.77 11.13 9.74
CA ALA A 32 -5.33 10.88 8.38
C ALA A 32 -6.52 10.65 7.42
N ARG A 33 -7.55 9.90 7.86
CA ARG A 33 -8.79 9.73 7.10
C ARG A 33 -9.51 11.04 6.85
N GLU A 34 -9.50 11.98 7.80
CA GLU A 34 -10.06 13.33 7.59
C GLU A 34 -9.21 14.16 6.63
N GLU A 35 -7.87 14.06 6.71
CA GLU A 35 -6.95 14.81 5.84
C GLU A 35 -7.06 14.43 4.37
N ILE A 36 -7.27 13.15 4.06
CA ILE A 36 -7.42 12.69 2.68
C ILE A 36 -8.81 12.97 2.10
N LYS A 37 -9.80 13.42 2.90
CA LYS A 37 -11.14 13.74 2.40
C LYS A 37 -11.07 14.85 1.35
N GLY A 38 -11.65 14.57 0.19
CA GLY A 38 -11.68 15.51 -0.93
C GLY A 38 -10.41 15.49 -1.79
N ALA A 39 -9.31 14.90 -1.31
CA ALA A 39 -8.13 14.60 -2.12
C ALA A 39 -8.28 13.26 -2.86
N ILE A 40 -8.95 12.29 -2.24
CA ILE A 40 -9.35 11.02 -2.86
C ILE A 40 -10.87 10.97 -3.05
N ALA A 41 -11.32 10.40 -4.18
CA ALA A 41 -12.75 10.23 -4.41
C ALA A 41 -13.35 9.18 -3.44
N PRO A 42 -14.57 9.39 -2.90
CA PRO A 42 -15.13 8.55 -1.83
C PRO A 42 -15.25 7.06 -2.15
N ASP A 43 -15.45 6.71 -3.42
CA ASP A 43 -15.58 5.34 -3.90
C ASP A 43 -14.37 4.87 -4.73
N ALA A 44 -13.30 5.66 -4.73
CA ALA A 44 -12.07 5.26 -5.40
C ALA A 44 -11.47 4.01 -4.77
N THR A 45 -10.86 3.22 -5.63
CA THR A 45 -10.07 2.06 -5.25
C THR A 45 -8.59 2.40 -5.14
N VAL A 46 -7.90 1.74 -4.22
CA VAL A 46 -6.44 1.81 -4.06
C VAL A 46 -5.80 0.43 -4.22
N GLY A 47 -4.58 0.39 -4.72
CA GLY A 47 -3.83 -0.86 -4.91
C GLY A 47 -2.35 -0.69 -4.61
N LEU A 48 -1.71 -1.77 -4.14
CA LEU A 48 -0.28 -1.85 -3.83
C LEU A 48 0.42 -2.74 -4.84
N TYR A 49 1.50 -2.25 -5.45
CA TYR A 49 2.23 -2.96 -6.49
C TYR A 49 3.73 -2.85 -6.31
N GLU A 50 4.47 -3.89 -6.71
CA GLU A 50 5.93 -3.95 -6.66
C GLU A 50 6.43 -4.77 -7.84
N GLY A 51 7.55 -4.36 -8.43
CA GLY A 51 8.30 -5.21 -9.36
C GLY A 51 9.60 -5.69 -8.71
N ASP A 52 9.98 -6.93 -9.02
CA ASP A 52 11.35 -7.40 -8.87
C ASP A 52 12.08 -7.44 -10.24
N ASP A 53 13.19 -8.18 -10.33
CA ASP A 53 13.96 -8.27 -11.57
C ASP A 53 13.17 -8.86 -12.75
N LYS A 54 12.13 -9.65 -12.50
CA LYS A 54 11.40 -10.43 -13.53
C LYS A 54 9.88 -10.47 -13.37
N ASN A 55 9.37 -10.18 -12.18
CA ASN A 55 7.99 -10.37 -11.81
C ASN A 55 7.38 -9.06 -11.32
N PHE A 56 6.08 -8.95 -11.50
CA PHE A 56 5.28 -7.84 -10.99
C PHE A 56 4.18 -8.39 -10.10
N TYR A 57 3.95 -7.73 -8.98
CA TYR A 57 3.07 -8.21 -7.93
C TYR A 57 2.03 -7.16 -7.55
N VAL A 58 0.92 -7.65 -7.04
CA VAL A 58 -0.07 -6.89 -6.29
C VAL A 58 -0.20 -7.44 -4.89
N PHE A 59 -0.41 -6.57 -3.90
CA PHE A 59 -0.45 -6.93 -2.48
C PHE A 59 -1.77 -6.56 -1.81
N GLY A 60 -2.12 -7.34 -0.81
CA GLY A 60 -3.29 -7.16 0.05
C GLY A 60 -2.99 -6.33 1.30
N ASP A 61 -3.77 -6.57 2.35
CA ASP A 61 -3.83 -5.77 3.57
C ASP A 61 -2.87 -6.17 4.68
N ASN A 62 -2.16 -7.29 4.52
CA ASN A 62 -1.30 -7.81 5.57
C ASN A 62 -0.01 -8.44 5.04
N TRP A 63 0.62 -7.82 4.02
CA TRP A 63 1.90 -8.28 3.43
C TRP A 63 2.99 -7.18 3.36
N GLY A 64 2.87 -6.15 4.21
CA GLY A 64 3.73 -4.97 4.17
C GLY A 64 3.33 -4.02 3.04
N ARG A 65 4.28 -3.22 2.52
CA ARG A 65 4.09 -2.22 1.46
C ARG A 65 3.07 -1.12 1.82
N GLY A 66 2.70 -1.04 3.09
CA GLY A 66 1.63 -0.18 3.58
C GLY A 66 0.20 -0.76 3.40
N GLY A 67 0.05 -2.07 3.20
CA GLY A 67 -1.28 -2.72 3.18
C GLY A 67 -2.09 -2.48 4.44
N GLN A 68 -1.41 -2.56 5.59
CA GLN A 68 -2.01 -2.25 6.89
C GLN A 68 -2.46 -0.79 6.99
N VAL A 69 -1.76 0.12 6.31
CA VAL A 69 -2.12 1.53 6.27
C VAL A 69 -3.32 1.75 5.35
N LEU A 70 -3.24 1.38 4.06
CA LEU A 70 -4.29 1.70 3.09
C LEU A 70 -5.63 1.06 3.45
N TYR A 71 -5.64 -0.24 3.75
CA TYR A 71 -6.89 -0.99 3.87
C TYR A 71 -7.42 -1.04 5.30
N ASN A 72 -6.55 -1.05 6.32
CA ASN A 72 -6.99 -1.15 7.72
C ASN A 72 -7.05 0.21 8.42
N ALA A 73 -5.99 1.03 8.33
CA ALA A 73 -5.93 2.33 8.99
C ALA A 73 -6.76 3.40 8.25
N LEU A 74 -6.54 3.55 6.94
CA LEU A 74 -7.23 4.52 6.10
C LEU A 74 -8.60 4.03 5.60
N GLN A 75 -8.87 2.72 5.71
CA GLN A 75 -10.15 2.09 5.33
C GLN A 75 -10.52 2.34 3.86
N LEU A 76 -9.52 2.41 2.99
CA LEU A 76 -9.72 2.57 1.56
C LEU A 76 -10.06 1.22 0.91
N LYS A 77 -10.82 1.25 -0.18
CA LYS A 77 -11.30 0.05 -0.85
C LYS A 77 -10.26 -0.46 -1.84
N ALA A 78 -10.02 -1.76 -1.90
CA ALA A 78 -9.31 -2.37 -3.02
C ALA A 78 -10.29 -2.65 -4.18
N PRO A 79 -9.82 -2.75 -5.44
CA PRO A 79 -10.57 -3.34 -6.54
C PRO A 79 -11.12 -4.73 -6.17
N GLN A 80 -12.31 -5.08 -6.66
CA GLN A 80 -12.97 -6.34 -6.31
C GLN A 80 -12.07 -7.56 -6.58
N LYS A 81 -11.30 -7.54 -7.68
CA LYS A 81 -10.38 -8.62 -8.03
C LYS A 81 -9.21 -8.75 -7.04
N ILE A 82 -8.72 -7.63 -6.50
CA ILE A 82 -7.72 -7.62 -5.41
C ILE A 82 -8.35 -8.13 -4.12
N GLN A 83 -9.58 -7.68 -3.78
CA GLN A 83 -10.28 -8.18 -2.60
C GLN A 83 -10.44 -9.70 -2.63
N ASP A 84 -10.92 -10.25 -3.75
CA ASP A 84 -11.27 -11.67 -3.84
C ASP A 84 -10.08 -12.59 -4.01
N GLN A 85 -9.04 -12.17 -4.74
CA GLN A 85 -7.93 -13.05 -5.10
C GLN A 85 -6.64 -12.81 -4.30
N VAL A 86 -6.52 -11.65 -3.64
CA VAL A 86 -5.30 -11.24 -2.95
C VAL A 86 -5.56 -11.14 -1.46
N ILE A 87 -6.49 -10.25 -1.05
CA ILE A 87 -6.80 -10.02 0.38
C ILE A 87 -7.44 -11.27 1.02
N LYS A 88 -8.43 -11.88 0.36
CA LYS A 88 -9.03 -13.16 0.81
C LYS A 88 -8.16 -14.38 0.48
N GLY A 89 -7.09 -14.19 -0.30
CA GLY A 89 -6.17 -15.24 -0.73
C GLY A 89 -4.89 -15.25 0.10
N ASP A 90 -3.75 -15.43 -0.57
CA ASP A 90 -2.43 -15.55 0.07
C ASP A 90 -1.81 -14.20 0.47
N GLY A 91 -2.52 -13.08 0.29
CA GLY A 91 -2.05 -11.73 0.64
C GLY A 91 -1.20 -11.04 -0.43
N TYR A 92 -0.79 -11.76 -1.48
CA TYR A 92 -0.09 -11.21 -2.65
C TYR A 92 -0.39 -12.07 -3.88
N LYS A 93 -0.17 -11.52 -5.08
CA LYS A 93 -0.33 -12.24 -6.33
C LYS A 93 0.61 -11.71 -7.40
N GLN A 94 1.29 -12.61 -8.11
CA GLN A 94 2.03 -12.26 -9.32
C GLN A 94 1.06 -11.94 -10.45
N LEU A 95 1.29 -10.84 -11.15
CA LEU A 95 0.53 -10.39 -12.31
C LEU A 95 1.39 -10.52 -13.57
N SER A 96 0.75 -10.95 -14.66
CA SER A 96 1.26 -10.70 -16.01
C SER A 96 0.80 -9.32 -16.49
N LEU A 97 1.46 -8.79 -17.51
CA LEU A 97 1.09 -7.49 -18.07
C LEU A 97 -0.33 -7.49 -18.64
N GLU A 98 -0.77 -8.60 -19.23
CA GLU A 98 -2.08 -8.72 -19.87
C GLU A 98 -3.23 -8.70 -18.86
N VAL A 99 -3.01 -9.20 -17.64
CA VAL A 99 -4.04 -9.23 -16.59
C VAL A 99 -4.04 -7.97 -15.72
N LEU A 100 -3.01 -7.12 -15.83
CA LEU A 100 -2.87 -5.89 -15.05
C LEU A 100 -4.11 -4.99 -15.08
N PRO A 101 -4.77 -4.73 -16.23
CA PRO A 101 -5.94 -3.85 -16.26
C PRO A 101 -7.08 -4.29 -15.32
N ASP A 102 -7.23 -5.60 -15.11
CA ASP A 102 -8.28 -6.13 -14.23
C ASP A 102 -7.96 -5.97 -12.73
N PHE A 103 -6.69 -5.73 -12.39
CA PHE A 103 -6.21 -5.49 -11.03
C PHE A 103 -5.83 -4.03 -10.80
N ALA A 104 -5.95 -3.16 -11.81
CA ALA A 104 -5.61 -1.75 -11.69
C ALA A 104 -6.63 -1.03 -10.79
N ALA A 105 -6.12 -0.33 -9.78
CA ALA A 105 -6.90 0.55 -8.93
C ALA A 105 -6.98 1.96 -9.51
N ASP A 106 -7.92 2.77 -9.02
CA ASP A 106 -8.04 4.19 -9.39
C ASP A 106 -6.81 4.99 -8.94
N TYR A 107 -6.21 4.59 -7.82
CA TYR A 107 -4.94 5.09 -7.30
C TYR A 107 -3.99 3.92 -7.04
N MET A 108 -2.86 3.92 -7.71
CA MET A 108 -1.87 2.85 -7.63
C MET A 108 -0.64 3.33 -6.86
N PHE A 109 -0.30 2.62 -5.80
CA PHE A 109 0.90 2.86 -5.01
C PHE A 109 1.93 1.81 -5.38
N VAL A 110 3.05 2.24 -5.93
CA VAL A 110 4.07 1.37 -6.53
C VAL A 110 5.37 1.52 -5.77
N THR A 111 5.83 0.46 -5.12
CA THR A 111 7.14 0.43 -4.46
C THR A 111 8.25 0.25 -5.48
N ARG A 112 9.34 1.00 -5.30
CA ARG A 112 10.51 0.96 -6.18
C ARG A 112 11.79 0.90 -5.39
N PHE A 113 12.74 0.12 -5.89
CA PHE A 113 14.13 0.23 -5.45
C PHE A 113 14.75 1.51 -6.01
N LYS A 114 15.90 1.91 -5.44
CA LYS A 114 16.65 3.09 -5.89
C LYS A 114 16.88 3.07 -7.41
N HIS A 115 16.93 4.26 -8.00
CA HIS A 115 17.13 4.40 -9.45
C HIS A 115 18.39 3.67 -9.92
N GLY A 116 18.28 2.89 -10.99
CA GLY A 116 19.38 2.08 -11.53
C GLY A 116 19.59 0.73 -10.84
N ASP A 117 18.78 0.37 -9.84
CA ASP A 117 18.80 -0.97 -9.25
C ASP A 117 18.19 -1.99 -10.21
N SER A 118 18.91 -3.09 -10.46
CA SER A 118 18.48 -4.15 -11.39
C SER A 118 17.20 -4.86 -10.97
N ARG A 119 16.82 -4.75 -9.68
CA ARG A 119 15.57 -5.30 -9.16
C ARG A 119 14.33 -4.52 -9.62
N ASN A 120 14.48 -3.38 -10.30
CA ASN A 120 13.36 -2.69 -10.92
C ASN A 120 13.01 -3.24 -12.32
N GLY A 121 13.71 -4.25 -12.83
CA GLY A 121 13.65 -4.68 -14.23
C GLY A 121 12.24 -4.93 -14.77
N ALA A 122 11.41 -5.69 -14.05
CA ALA A 122 10.05 -5.98 -14.50
C ALA A 122 9.16 -4.72 -14.52
N LEU A 123 9.29 -3.88 -13.49
CA LEU A 123 8.52 -2.64 -13.41
C LEU A 123 8.94 -1.64 -14.51
N ASP A 124 10.25 -1.53 -14.79
CA ASP A 124 10.78 -0.68 -15.86
C ASP A 124 10.22 -1.07 -17.24
N GLU A 125 10.07 -2.38 -17.51
CA GLU A 125 9.46 -2.88 -18.73
C GLU A 125 7.96 -2.58 -18.79
N ILE A 126 7.24 -2.88 -17.70
CA ILE A 126 5.79 -2.71 -17.61
C ILE A 126 5.40 -1.23 -17.80
N GLU A 127 6.11 -0.30 -17.17
CA GLU A 127 5.82 1.14 -17.27
C GLU A 127 6.03 1.69 -18.70
N GLN A 128 6.86 1.03 -19.51
CA GLN A 128 7.05 1.40 -20.91
C GLN A 128 5.96 0.86 -21.83
N SER A 129 5.20 -0.14 -21.40
CA SER A 129 4.16 -0.78 -22.20
C SER A 129 2.98 0.16 -22.53
N SER A 130 2.28 -0.14 -23.62
CA SER A 130 1.02 0.54 -23.95
C SER A 130 -0.06 0.25 -22.91
N ILE A 131 -0.12 -0.98 -22.40
CA ILE A 131 -1.12 -1.40 -21.40
C ILE A 131 -1.04 -0.52 -20.15
N TRP A 132 0.17 -0.29 -19.61
CA TRP A 132 0.37 0.60 -18.47
C TRP A 132 -0.06 2.03 -18.76
N LYS A 133 0.40 2.57 -19.90
CA LYS A 133 0.07 3.95 -20.33
C LYS A 133 -1.41 4.13 -20.63
N ASP A 134 -2.12 3.04 -20.90
CA ASP A 134 -3.55 3.06 -21.15
C ASP A 134 -4.41 2.98 -19.89
N LEU A 135 -3.83 2.65 -18.72
CA LEU A 135 -4.55 2.58 -17.46
C LEU A 135 -5.20 3.94 -17.11
N PRO A 136 -6.44 3.92 -16.57
CA PRO A 136 -7.08 5.14 -16.06
C PRO A 136 -6.21 5.88 -15.04
N ALA A 137 -5.59 5.16 -14.10
CA ALA A 137 -4.70 5.74 -13.09
C ALA A 137 -3.47 6.44 -13.70
N TYR A 138 -2.88 5.88 -14.76
CA TYR A 138 -1.76 6.52 -15.46
C TYR A 138 -2.19 7.84 -16.10
N LYS A 139 -3.31 7.81 -16.83
CA LYS A 139 -3.88 8.99 -17.51
C LYS A 139 -4.29 10.08 -16.52
N ALA A 140 -4.79 9.69 -15.36
CA ALA A 140 -5.17 10.58 -14.26
C ALA A 140 -4.00 11.05 -13.38
N LYS A 141 -2.77 10.53 -13.61
CA LYS A 141 -1.59 10.77 -12.77
C LYS A 141 -1.78 10.33 -11.30
N HIS A 142 -2.51 9.24 -11.09
CA HIS A 142 -2.77 8.64 -9.79
C HIS A 142 -1.89 7.41 -9.53
N ILE A 143 -0.68 7.40 -10.11
CA ILE A 143 0.33 6.38 -9.82
C ILE A 143 1.40 7.03 -8.96
N TYR A 144 1.53 6.56 -7.73
CA TYR A 144 2.40 7.12 -6.71
C TYR A 144 3.56 6.16 -6.45
N THR A 145 4.78 6.62 -6.72
CA THR A 145 5.99 5.88 -6.41
C THR A 145 6.38 6.06 -4.94
N MET A 146 6.73 4.97 -4.26
CA MET A 146 7.22 4.93 -2.89
C MET A 146 8.55 4.18 -2.81
N ASP A 147 9.42 4.54 -1.86
CA ASP A 147 10.71 3.87 -1.66
C ASP A 147 10.52 2.49 -1.03
N PHE A 148 11.07 1.45 -1.64
CA PHE A 148 11.02 0.08 -1.13
C PHE A 148 11.52 -0.02 0.33
N ASP A 149 12.63 0.64 0.67
CA ASP A 149 13.26 0.52 1.99
C ASP A 149 12.36 1.09 3.11
N GLU A 150 11.51 2.07 2.78
CA GLU A 150 10.53 2.67 3.71
C GLU A 150 9.24 1.84 3.82
N MET A 151 8.88 1.14 2.75
CA MET A 151 7.58 0.49 2.63
C MET A 151 7.59 -1.01 2.94
N TYR A 152 8.75 -1.67 2.93
CA TYR A 152 8.82 -3.14 3.04
C TYR A 152 8.28 -3.68 4.38
N ASN A 153 8.66 -3.06 5.50
CA ASN A 153 8.30 -3.50 6.85
C ASN A 153 6.89 -3.08 7.25
N TYR A 154 6.39 -3.61 8.37
CA TYR A 154 5.06 -3.29 8.90
C TYR A 154 5.01 -3.29 10.43
N ASP A 155 6.17 -3.10 11.08
CA ASP A 155 6.23 -2.86 12.52
C ASP A 155 5.60 -1.51 12.90
N PRO A 156 5.29 -1.27 14.19
CA PRO A 156 4.62 -0.05 14.65
C PRO A 156 5.24 1.26 14.16
N ILE A 157 6.57 1.36 14.11
CA ILE A 157 7.26 2.59 13.68
C ILE A 157 7.12 2.75 12.17
N ALA A 158 7.32 1.67 11.41
CA ALA A 158 7.18 1.67 9.97
C ALA A 158 5.78 2.14 9.54
N ILE A 159 4.70 1.57 10.10
CA ILE A 159 3.34 1.89 9.65
C ILE A 159 2.91 3.34 9.99
N GLU A 160 3.49 3.96 11.01
CA GLU A 160 3.28 5.39 11.27
C GLU A 160 3.91 6.25 10.18
N GLY A 161 5.18 6.00 9.83
CA GLY A 161 5.86 6.74 8.77
C GLY A 161 5.24 6.51 7.40
N GLN A 162 4.86 5.26 7.10
CA GLN A 162 4.18 4.89 5.85
C GLN A 162 2.83 5.61 5.70
N MET A 163 2.10 5.81 6.80
CA MET A 163 0.85 6.57 6.78
C MET A 163 1.09 8.02 6.40
N GLU A 164 2.13 8.66 6.93
CA GLU A 164 2.50 10.02 6.55
C GLU A 164 2.87 10.11 5.06
N ILE A 165 3.71 9.19 4.57
CA ILE A 165 4.09 9.11 3.15
C ILE A 165 2.84 8.99 2.27
N MET A 166 1.96 8.04 2.56
CA MET A 166 0.77 7.78 1.74
C MET A 166 -0.23 8.94 1.78
N VAL A 167 -0.44 9.56 2.94
CA VAL A 167 -1.30 10.75 3.06
C VAL A 167 -0.73 11.92 2.26
N ASN A 168 0.58 12.15 2.31
CA ASN A 168 1.24 13.21 1.53
C ASN A 168 1.10 12.98 0.02
N LYS A 169 1.29 11.73 -0.45
CA LYS A 169 1.04 11.34 -1.85
C LYS A 169 -0.40 11.62 -2.28
N ILE A 170 -1.38 11.23 -1.46
CA ILE A 170 -2.81 11.42 -1.77
C ILE A 170 -3.18 12.91 -1.80
N THR A 171 -2.68 13.69 -0.84
CA THR A 171 -3.02 15.11 -0.67
C THR A 171 -2.19 16.05 -1.54
N GLY A 172 -1.10 15.56 -2.15
CA GLY A 172 -0.21 16.35 -3.00
C GLY A 172 0.69 17.31 -2.21
N ASN A 173 0.97 17.01 -0.94
CA ASN A 173 1.80 17.84 -0.05
C ASN A 173 3.31 17.49 -0.14
N GLU A 174 3.77 17.03 -1.31
CA GLU A 174 5.17 16.62 -1.54
C GLU A 174 6.12 17.78 -1.86
#